data_AF-A0A956NZY6-F1
#
_entry.id   AF-A0A956NZY6-F1
#
_cell.length_a   1.000
_cell.length_b   1.000
_cell.length_c   1.000
_cell.angle_alpha   90.00
_cell.angle_beta   90.00
_cell.angle_gamma   90.00
#
_symmetry.space_group_name_H-M   'P 1'
#
loop_
_entity.id
_entity.type
_entity.pdbx_description
1 polymer ?
#
loop_
_entity_poly.entity_id
_entity_poly.type
_entity_poly.pdbx_seq_one_letter_code
_entity_poly.pdbx_strand_id
1 'polypeptide(L)'
;HPWLGTLTLFQMREGEDLAYRSILAAHEHHMKVDLTGYPRPVRPRRLGFYSRLVAVADGYDAATTRRSYQDDPWEPAQVLREMWLNPHRGYDPVLVKALINLLGMYPVGTAVILDTFEVAIVAGPGTDNTQLHRPLVRIALDATGARLPAPGELVDLCQTTPAGEYGRTIVKVTSPDRYGLVVSDFFV
;
A
#
# COMPACT_ATOMS: atom_id res chain seq x y z
N HIS A 1 -9.76 15.98 -9.20
CA HIS A 1 -9.97 16.47 -10.60
C HIS A 1 -8.83 17.41 -10.99
N PRO A 2 -8.08 17.14 -12.06
CA PRO A 2 -6.78 17.77 -12.30
C PRO A 2 -6.79 19.30 -12.45
N TRP A 3 -7.63 19.85 -13.33
CA TRP A 3 -7.66 21.28 -13.63
C TRP A 3 -8.06 22.16 -12.45
N LEU A 4 -9.10 21.76 -11.71
CA LEU A 4 -9.59 22.48 -10.55
C LEU A 4 -8.53 22.47 -9.43
N GLY A 5 -7.88 21.34 -9.19
CA GLY A 5 -6.80 21.24 -8.21
C GLY A 5 -5.62 22.16 -8.54
N THR A 6 -5.19 22.17 -9.81
CA THR A 6 -4.15 23.11 -10.30
C THR A 6 -4.55 24.57 -10.05
N LEU A 7 -5.78 24.95 -10.39
CA LEU A 7 -6.25 26.33 -10.24
C LEU A 7 -6.31 26.75 -8.76
N THR A 8 -6.86 25.90 -7.90
CA THR A 8 -6.95 26.16 -6.46
C THR A 8 -5.58 26.36 -5.85
N LEU A 9 -4.63 25.45 -6.12
CA LEU A 9 -3.27 25.54 -5.59
C LEU A 9 -2.52 26.75 -6.14
N PHE A 10 -2.73 27.11 -7.41
CA PHE A 10 -2.16 28.33 -7.99
C PHE A 10 -2.66 29.61 -7.31
N GLN A 11 -3.94 29.64 -6.92
CA GLN A 11 -4.54 30.79 -6.23
C GLN A 11 -4.06 30.95 -4.78
N MET A 12 -3.62 29.87 -4.13
CA MET A 12 -3.17 29.88 -2.73
C MET A 12 -1.85 30.64 -2.50
N ARG A 13 -1.12 31.07 -3.55
CA ARG A 13 0.01 32.02 -3.51
C ARG A 13 1.06 31.79 -2.40
N GLU A 14 1.39 30.55 -2.08
CA GLU A 14 2.59 30.27 -1.29
C GLU A 14 3.79 30.19 -2.24
N GLY A 15 4.62 31.24 -2.26
CA GLY A 15 5.76 31.40 -3.17
C GLY A 15 6.94 30.45 -2.90
N GLU A 16 6.66 29.22 -2.54
CA GLU A 16 7.64 28.21 -2.16
C GLU A 16 7.70 27.07 -3.19
N ASP A 17 8.87 26.43 -3.32
CA ASP A 17 9.11 25.32 -4.26
C ASP A 17 8.11 24.15 -4.07
N LEU A 18 7.62 23.96 -2.85
CA LEU A 18 6.60 22.95 -2.52
C LEU A 18 5.27 23.24 -3.22
N ALA A 19 4.88 24.50 -3.37
CA ALA A 19 3.63 24.87 -4.04
C ALA A 19 3.67 24.50 -5.54
N TYR A 20 4.80 24.75 -6.22
CA TYR A 20 4.94 24.39 -7.64
C TYR A 20 4.88 22.88 -7.88
N ARG A 21 5.52 22.08 -7.03
CA ARG A 21 5.48 20.61 -7.10
C ARG A 21 4.06 20.08 -6.90
N SER A 22 3.33 20.63 -5.95
CA SER A 22 1.93 20.28 -5.68
C SER A 22 1.00 20.63 -6.85
N ILE A 23 1.17 21.81 -7.46
CA ILE A 23 0.41 22.23 -8.65
C ILE A 23 0.62 21.25 -9.81
N LEU A 24 1.88 20.85 -10.06
CA LEU A 24 2.21 19.87 -11.10
C LEU A 24 1.61 18.49 -10.79
N ALA A 25 1.75 18.01 -9.56
CA ALA A 25 1.19 16.71 -9.16
C ALA A 25 -0.34 16.69 -9.31
N ALA A 26 -1.03 17.76 -8.87
CA ALA A 26 -2.47 17.91 -9.07
C ALA A 26 -2.86 17.90 -10.55
N HIS A 27 -2.05 18.49 -11.43
CA HIS A 27 -2.33 18.49 -12.85
C HIS A 27 -2.08 17.14 -13.53
N GLU A 28 -1.06 16.40 -13.09
CA GLU A 28 -0.48 15.30 -13.84
C GLU A 28 -0.80 13.90 -13.29
N HIS A 29 -1.30 13.75 -12.06
CA HIS A 29 -1.46 12.44 -11.41
C HIS A 29 -2.41 11.45 -12.12
N HIS A 30 -3.28 11.92 -13.02
CA HIS A 30 -4.10 11.05 -13.89
C HIS A 30 -3.52 10.88 -15.31
N MET A 31 -2.38 11.49 -15.61
CA MET A 31 -1.62 11.21 -16.82
C MET A 31 -0.86 9.90 -16.65
N LYS A 32 -0.79 9.13 -17.73
CA LYS A 32 0.07 7.94 -17.82
C LYS A 32 1.45 8.33 -18.34
N VAL A 33 2.46 7.51 -18.09
CA VAL A 33 3.84 7.75 -18.57
C VAL A 33 3.93 7.77 -20.11
N ASP A 34 3.00 7.10 -20.80
CA ASP A 34 2.84 7.10 -22.25
C ASP A 34 1.96 8.27 -22.77
N LEU A 35 1.53 9.16 -21.88
CA LEU A 35 0.68 10.33 -22.13
C LEU A 35 -0.74 10.00 -22.64
N THR A 36 -1.19 8.74 -22.54
CA THR A 36 -2.56 8.35 -22.94
C THR A 36 -3.62 8.64 -21.88
N GLY A 37 -3.21 9.04 -20.67
CA GLY A 37 -4.09 9.48 -19.57
C GLY A 37 -4.68 10.88 -19.78
N TYR A 38 -5.13 11.52 -18.69
CA TYR A 38 -5.76 12.85 -18.74
C TYR A 38 -5.28 13.78 -17.62
N PRO A 39 -5.28 15.11 -17.85
CA PRO A 39 -5.55 15.78 -19.13
C PRO A 39 -4.44 15.50 -20.16
N ARG A 40 -4.78 15.49 -21.45
CA ARG A 40 -3.79 15.26 -22.50
C ARG A 40 -2.88 16.48 -22.64
N PRO A 41 -1.55 16.31 -22.62
CA PRO A 41 -0.65 17.43 -22.80
C PRO A 41 -0.66 17.89 -24.26
N VAL A 42 -0.56 19.21 -24.47
CA VAL A 42 -0.52 19.83 -25.81
C VAL A 42 0.83 19.59 -26.51
N ARG A 43 1.87 19.23 -25.74
CA ARG A 43 3.23 19.00 -26.23
C ARG A 43 3.80 17.74 -25.58
N PRO A 44 4.70 17.00 -26.25
CA PRO A 44 5.43 15.91 -25.61
C PRO A 44 6.11 16.41 -24.34
N ARG A 45 5.97 15.66 -23.26
CA ARG A 45 6.61 16.00 -21.99
C ARG A 45 6.87 14.76 -21.16
N ARG A 46 7.84 14.86 -20.26
CA ARG A 46 8.03 13.90 -19.19
C ARG A 46 7.24 14.36 -17.97
N LEU A 47 6.50 13.44 -17.36
CA LEU A 47 5.78 13.71 -16.12
C LEU A 47 6.77 13.98 -14.99
N GLY A 48 6.40 14.88 -14.08
CA GLY A 48 7.16 15.18 -12.88
C GLY A 48 7.35 13.92 -12.01
N PHE A 49 8.42 13.88 -11.22
CA PHE A 49 8.65 12.77 -10.30
C PHE A 49 7.51 12.62 -9.29
N TYR A 50 7.10 13.72 -8.64
CA TYR A 50 5.99 13.72 -7.69
C TYR A 50 4.66 13.30 -8.31
N SER A 51 4.38 13.74 -9.53
CA SER A 51 3.19 13.33 -10.28
C SER A 51 3.12 11.81 -10.49
N ARG A 52 4.24 11.20 -10.89
CA ARG A 52 4.34 9.74 -11.08
C ARG A 52 4.24 8.98 -9.75
N LEU A 53 4.80 9.52 -8.68
CA LEU A 53 4.69 8.95 -7.32
C LEU A 53 3.24 8.96 -6.84
N VAL A 54 2.56 10.11 -6.94
CA VAL A 54 1.15 10.25 -6.57
C VAL A 54 0.27 9.34 -7.42
N ALA A 55 0.51 9.24 -8.73
CA ALA A 55 -0.25 8.33 -9.59
C ALA A 55 -0.17 6.86 -9.16
N VAL A 56 1.03 6.40 -8.77
CA VAL A 56 1.24 5.04 -8.25
C VAL A 56 0.52 4.84 -6.90
N ALA A 57 0.64 5.79 -5.98
CA ALA A 57 0.00 5.72 -4.67
C ALA A 57 -1.55 5.74 -4.79
N ASP A 58 -2.10 6.69 -5.55
CA ASP A 58 -3.55 6.83 -5.81
C ASP A 58 -4.12 5.58 -6.49
N GLY A 59 -3.40 5.05 -7.50
CA GLY A 59 -3.81 3.84 -8.20
C GLY A 59 -3.86 2.59 -7.32
N TYR A 60 -2.91 2.46 -6.39
CA TYR A 60 -2.90 1.37 -5.42
C TYR A 60 -4.05 1.52 -4.41
N ASP A 61 -4.15 2.67 -3.75
CA ASP A 61 -5.20 2.97 -2.77
C ASP A 61 -6.61 2.81 -3.35
N ALA A 62 -6.82 3.29 -4.58
CA ALA A 62 -8.10 3.19 -5.26
C ALA A 62 -8.54 1.75 -5.54
N ALA A 63 -7.59 0.82 -5.72
CA ALA A 63 -7.88 -0.57 -6.04
C ALA A 63 -8.04 -1.45 -4.80
N THR A 64 -7.37 -1.11 -3.70
CA THR A 64 -7.41 -1.86 -2.43
C THR A 64 -8.47 -1.37 -1.45
N THR A 65 -9.01 -0.16 -1.62
CA THR A 65 -10.03 0.41 -0.73
C THR A 65 -11.45 0.11 -1.21
N ARG A 66 -12.34 -0.34 -0.31
CA ARG A 66 -13.79 -0.43 -0.58
C ARG A 66 -14.35 0.97 -0.86
N ARG A 67 -14.78 1.22 -2.10
CA ARG A 67 -15.50 2.43 -2.51
C ARG A 67 -16.98 2.10 -2.71
N SER A 68 -17.85 3.10 -2.64
CA SER A 68 -19.32 2.93 -2.75
C SER A 68 -19.81 2.31 -4.08
N TYR A 69 -18.93 2.10 -5.05
CA TYR A 69 -19.20 1.51 -6.37
C TYR A 69 -18.41 0.22 -6.63
N GLN A 70 -17.70 -0.31 -5.62
CA GLN A 70 -16.87 -1.51 -5.75
C GLN A 70 -17.23 -2.49 -4.65
N ASP A 71 -17.99 -3.53 -5.01
CA ASP A 71 -18.51 -4.52 -4.06
C ASP A 71 -17.36 -5.29 -3.38
N ASP A 72 -16.30 -5.61 -4.15
CA ASP A 72 -15.10 -6.30 -3.68
C ASP A 72 -13.80 -5.55 -4.04
N PRO A 73 -13.03 -5.06 -3.06
CA PRO A 73 -11.70 -4.51 -3.28
C PRO A 73 -10.76 -5.62 -3.76
N TRP A 74 -9.77 -5.25 -4.57
CA TRP A 74 -8.78 -6.23 -5.02
C TRP A 74 -7.81 -6.53 -3.89
N GLU A 75 -7.40 -7.79 -3.78
CA GLU A 75 -6.33 -8.18 -2.87
C GLU A 75 -5.05 -7.39 -3.18
N PRO A 76 -4.35 -6.83 -2.17
CA PRO A 76 -3.14 -6.03 -2.37
C PRO A 76 -2.11 -6.66 -3.33
N ALA A 77 -1.89 -7.96 -3.24
CA ALA A 77 -0.98 -8.69 -4.11
C ALA A 77 -1.44 -8.70 -5.59
N GLN A 78 -2.76 -8.80 -5.82
CA GLN A 78 -3.34 -8.73 -7.15
C GLN A 78 -3.17 -7.33 -7.75
N VAL A 79 -3.37 -6.27 -6.96
CA VAL A 79 -3.16 -4.88 -7.39
C VAL A 79 -1.70 -4.67 -7.79
N LEU A 80 -0.74 -5.07 -6.96
CA LEU A 80 0.68 -4.93 -7.27
C LEU A 80 1.09 -5.71 -8.53
N ARG A 81 0.56 -6.93 -8.70
CA ARG A 81 0.77 -7.73 -9.91
C ARG A 81 0.23 -7.02 -11.16
N GLU A 82 -0.97 -6.47 -11.10
CA GLU A 82 -1.59 -5.72 -12.19
C GLU A 82 -0.78 -4.46 -12.52
N MET A 83 -0.37 -3.68 -11.51
CA MET A 83 0.46 -2.49 -11.69
C MET A 83 1.81 -2.81 -12.34
N TRP A 84 2.39 -3.98 -12.04
CA TRP A 84 3.68 -4.41 -12.58
C TRP A 84 3.59 -4.99 -13.99
N LEU A 85 2.59 -5.84 -14.27
CA LEU A 85 2.52 -6.61 -15.51
C LEU A 85 1.70 -5.94 -16.61
N ASN A 86 0.80 -5.01 -16.29
CA ASN A 86 -0.08 -4.39 -17.28
C ASN A 86 0.47 -3.02 -17.73
N PRO A 87 1.17 -2.94 -18.88
CA PRO A 87 1.72 -1.67 -19.38
C PRO A 87 0.63 -0.65 -19.72
N HIS A 88 -0.60 -1.08 -20.01
CA HIS A 88 -1.72 -0.17 -20.31
C HIS A 88 -2.14 0.66 -19.09
N ARG A 89 -1.74 0.26 -17.88
CA ARG A 89 -1.92 1.10 -16.69
C ARG A 89 -1.04 2.35 -16.74
N GLY A 90 0.13 2.28 -17.39
CA GLY A 90 0.97 3.42 -17.67
C GLY A 90 1.62 4.04 -16.42
N TYR A 91 1.93 3.23 -15.40
CA TYR A 91 2.69 3.64 -14.22
C TYR A 91 4.20 3.67 -14.49
N ASP A 92 4.95 4.42 -13.68
CA ASP A 92 6.41 4.38 -13.71
C ASP A 92 6.92 3.06 -13.08
N PRO A 93 7.60 2.18 -13.84
CA PRO A 93 8.02 0.87 -13.33
C PRO A 93 9.00 0.96 -12.17
N VAL A 94 9.81 2.03 -12.08
CA VAL A 94 10.74 2.21 -10.95
C VAL A 94 9.96 2.48 -9.67
N LEU A 95 8.90 3.27 -9.75
CA LEU A 95 8.06 3.60 -8.59
C LEU A 95 7.14 2.44 -8.21
N VAL A 96 6.62 1.67 -9.17
CA VAL A 96 5.89 0.42 -8.87
C VAL A 96 6.82 -0.57 -8.18
N LYS A 97 8.06 -0.74 -8.65
CA LYS A 97 9.06 -1.58 -7.97
C LYS A 97 9.34 -1.10 -6.54
N ALA A 98 9.48 0.22 -6.36
CA ALA A 98 9.69 0.79 -5.03
C ALA A 98 8.50 0.54 -4.10
N LEU A 99 7.27 0.65 -4.60
CA LEU A 99 6.05 0.33 -3.85
C LEU A 99 6.01 -1.16 -3.45
N ILE A 100 6.33 -2.06 -4.38
CA ILE A 100 6.41 -3.50 -4.10
C ILE A 100 7.45 -3.78 -3.02
N ASN A 101 8.63 -3.19 -3.12
CA ASN A 101 9.69 -3.35 -2.13
C ASN A 101 9.30 -2.78 -0.75
N LEU A 102 8.57 -1.66 -0.73
CA LEU A 102 8.10 -1.02 0.50
C LEU A 102 7.04 -1.86 1.21
N LEU A 103 6.08 -2.40 0.46
CA LEU A 103 4.99 -3.19 1.02
C LEU A 103 5.40 -4.63 1.35
N GLY A 104 6.51 -5.12 0.77
CA GLY A 104 6.98 -6.49 0.96
C GLY A 104 6.05 -7.53 0.35
N MET A 105 6.21 -8.80 0.75
CA MET A 105 5.34 -9.88 0.29
C MET A 105 3.93 -9.80 0.89
N TYR A 106 3.81 -9.18 2.06
CA TYR A 106 2.55 -9.07 2.79
C TYR A 106 2.30 -7.59 3.13
N PRO A 107 1.47 -6.89 2.33
CA PRO A 107 1.18 -5.49 2.57
C PRO A 107 0.49 -5.26 3.92
N VAL A 108 0.66 -4.06 4.48
CA VAL A 108 -0.02 -3.63 5.70
C VAL A 108 -1.53 -3.84 5.61
N GLY A 109 -2.13 -4.39 6.67
CA GLY A 109 -3.54 -4.75 6.73
C GLY A 109 -3.85 -6.18 6.27
N THR A 110 -2.90 -6.88 5.65
CA THR A 110 -3.07 -8.30 5.27
C THR A 110 -3.28 -9.16 6.51
N ALA A 111 -4.34 -9.97 6.54
CA ALA A 111 -4.51 -10.98 7.59
C ALA A 111 -3.73 -12.25 7.26
N VAL A 112 -3.00 -12.77 8.23
CA VAL A 112 -2.16 -13.97 8.09
C VAL A 112 -2.41 -14.95 9.24
N ILE A 113 -2.32 -16.24 8.94
CA ILE A 113 -2.35 -17.33 9.91
C ILE A 113 -0.91 -17.75 10.15
N LEU A 114 -0.52 -17.80 11.43
CA LEU A 114 0.81 -18.20 11.85
C LEU A 114 0.87 -19.71 12.15
N ASP A 115 2.07 -20.26 12.19
CA ASP A 115 2.37 -21.66 12.57
C ASP A 115 1.99 -22.00 14.01
N THR A 116 1.83 -20.98 14.85
CA THR A 116 1.28 -21.03 16.21
C THR A 116 -0.25 -21.07 16.27
N PHE A 117 -0.95 -21.14 15.12
CA PHE A 117 -2.41 -21.03 14.97
C PHE A 117 -3.02 -19.67 15.32
N GLU A 118 -2.19 -18.68 15.65
CA GLU A 118 -2.62 -17.30 15.83
C GLU A 118 -3.03 -16.68 14.49
N VAL A 119 -3.96 -15.72 14.53
CA VAL A 119 -4.28 -14.86 13.39
C VAL A 119 -3.75 -13.46 13.68
N ALA A 120 -3.00 -12.90 12.74
CA ALA A 120 -2.37 -11.60 12.88
C ALA A 120 -2.68 -10.70 11.68
N ILE A 121 -2.63 -9.39 11.91
CA ILE A 121 -2.72 -8.35 10.88
C ILE A 121 -1.33 -7.78 10.65
N VAL A 122 -0.88 -7.73 9.40
CA VAL A 122 0.42 -7.14 9.07
C VAL A 122 0.40 -5.64 9.37
N ALA A 123 1.34 -5.18 10.19
CA ALA A 123 1.47 -3.79 10.62
C ALA A 123 2.55 -3.02 9.85
N GLY A 124 3.54 -3.70 9.27
CA GLY A 124 4.63 -3.06 8.55
C GLY A 124 5.71 -4.03 8.05
N PRO A 125 6.76 -3.51 7.39
CA PRO A 125 7.94 -4.31 7.08
C PRO A 125 8.62 -4.77 8.37
N GLY A 126 9.28 -5.94 8.32
CA GLY A 126 10.12 -6.42 9.42
C GLY A 126 11.39 -5.58 9.57
N THR A 127 12.14 -5.81 10.65
CA THR A 127 13.38 -5.06 10.91
C THR A 127 14.51 -5.39 9.92
N ASP A 128 14.51 -6.58 9.34
CA ASP A 128 15.44 -6.99 8.28
C ASP A 128 14.77 -6.91 6.90
N ASN A 129 15.13 -5.88 6.13
CA ASN A 129 14.60 -5.62 4.79
C ASN A 129 15.03 -6.66 3.73
N THR A 130 15.92 -7.60 4.05
CA THR A 130 16.24 -8.73 3.17
C THR A 130 15.23 -9.88 3.31
N GLN A 131 14.53 -9.96 4.46
CA GLN A 131 13.56 -11.00 4.78
C GLN A 131 12.13 -10.54 4.48
N LEU A 132 11.83 -10.24 3.21
CA LEU A 132 10.54 -9.68 2.77
C LEU A 132 9.30 -10.52 3.11
N HIS A 133 9.47 -11.77 3.51
CA HIS A 133 8.42 -12.70 3.92
C HIS A 133 8.17 -12.72 5.44
N ARG A 134 8.88 -11.91 6.22
CA ARG A 134 8.78 -11.81 7.69
C ARG A 134 8.44 -10.38 8.11
N PRO A 135 7.18 -9.94 7.93
CA PRO A 135 6.75 -8.60 8.30
C PRO A 135 6.60 -8.44 9.81
N LEU A 136 6.41 -7.19 10.23
CA LEU A 136 5.89 -6.84 11.56
C LEU A 136 4.37 -7.07 11.57
N VAL A 137 3.85 -7.76 12.57
CA VAL A 137 2.42 -8.13 12.67
C VAL A 137 1.83 -7.77 14.03
N ARG A 138 0.51 -7.58 14.09
CA ARG A 138 -0.27 -7.45 15.31
C ARG A 138 -1.15 -8.66 15.53
N ILE A 139 -1.03 -9.33 16.66
CA ILE A 139 -1.82 -10.54 16.94
C ILE A 139 -3.27 -10.15 17.24
N ALA A 140 -4.20 -10.67 16.45
CA ALA A 140 -5.62 -10.38 16.55
C ALA A 140 -6.39 -11.51 17.25
N LEU A 141 -6.04 -12.76 16.96
CA LEU A 141 -6.57 -13.96 17.60
C LEU A 141 -5.44 -14.79 18.17
N ASP A 142 -5.63 -15.31 19.37
CA ASP A 142 -4.70 -16.29 19.95
C ASP A 142 -4.86 -17.69 19.32
N ALA A 143 -4.02 -18.64 19.72
CA ALA A 143 -4.03 -20.02 19.22
C ALA A 143 -5.34 -20.78 19.51
N THR A 144 -6.17 -20.31 20.44
CA THR A 144 -7.49 -20.89 20.74
C THR A 144 -8.61 -20.27 19.89
N GLY A 145 -8.29 -19.22 19.13
CA GLY A 145 -9.25 -18.44 18.35
C GLY A 145 -9.94 -17.34 19.15
N ALA A 146 -9.50 -17.08 20.39
CA ALA A 146 -10.05 -15.99 21.19
C ALA A 146 -9.52 -14.64 20.68
N ARG A 147 -10.41 -13.64 20.63
CA ARG A 147 -10.05 -12.28 20.22
C ARG A 147 -9.23 -11.58 21.29
N LEU A 148 -8.07 -11.08 20.90
CA LEU A 148 -7.25 -10.21 21.74
C LEU A 148 -7.76 -8.77 21.67
N PRO A 149 -7.58 -7.97 22.74
CA PRO A 149 -7.90 -6.54 22.71
C PRO A 149 -7.08 -5.82 21.63
N ALA A 150 -7.76 -5.00 20.81
CA ALA A 150 -7.10 -4.16 19.81
C ALA A 150 -6.18 -3.11 20.48
N PRO A 151 -5.03 -2.75 19.87
CA PRO A 151 -4.53 -3.20 18.57
C PRO A 151 -3.74 -4.52 18.63
N GLY A 152 -3.78 -5.27 19.73
CA GLY A 152 -3.04 -6.52 19.89
C GLY A 152 -1.52 -6.34 20.06
N GLU A 153 -0.85 -7.44 20.41
CA GLU A 153 0.61 -7.48 20.58
C GLU A 153 1.32 -7.27 19.24
N LEU A 154 2.28 -6.35 19.20
CA LEU A 154 3.13 -6.09 18.03
C LEU A 154 4.34 -7.03 18.05
N VAL A 155 4.47 -7.88 17.03
CA VAL A 155 5.48 -8.92 16.93
C VAL A 155 6.25 -8.78 15.62
N ASP A 156 7.57 -8.75 15.70
CA ASP A 156 8.44 -8.77 14.53
C ASP A 156 8.80 -10.21 14.16
N LEU A 157 8.33 -10.67 12.99
CA LEU A 157 8.59 -12.03 12.53
C LEU A 157 10.04 -12.26 12.08
N CYS A 158 10.86 -11.21 12.01
CA CYS A 158 12.31 -11.32 11.80
C CYS A 158 13.08 -11.66 13.08
N GLN A 159 12.50 -11.48 14.27
CA GLN A 159 13.20 -11.76 15.51
C GLN A 159 13.43 -13.26 15.71
N THR A 160 14.67 -13.61 16.03
CA THR A 160 15.08 -14.97 16.37
C THR A 160 15.33 -15.10 17.86
N THR A 161 15.11 -16.31 18.36
CA THR A 161 15.52 -16.71 19.71
C THR A 161 17.06 -16.77 19.79
N PRO A 162 17.65 -16.83 21.00
CA PRO A 162 19.09 -17.04 21.16
C PRO A 162 19.63 -18.32 20.49
N ALA A 163 18.76 -19.29 20.22
CA ALA A 163 19.09 -20.52 19.49
C ALA A 163 19.07 -20.36 17.95
N GLY A 164 18.71 -19.19 17.44
CA GLY A 164 18.62 -18.90 16.00
C GLY A 164 17.28 -19.30 15.36
N GLU A 165 16.31 -19.79 16.13
CA GLU A 165 15.00 -20.17 15.63
C GLU A 165 14.04 -18.97 15.59
N TYR A 166 13.21 -18.88 14.56
CA TYR A 166 12.15 -17.88 14.47
C TYR A 166 10.98 -18.27 15.37
N GLY A 167 10.45 -17.32 16.14
CA GLY A 167 9.34 -17.61 17.06
C GLY A 167 8.01 -17.91 16.37
N ARG A 168 7.76 -17.30 15.20
CA ARG A 168 6.52 -17.41 14.42
C ARG A 168 6.80 -17.33 12.92
N THR A 169 5.99 -18.02 12.12
CA THR A 169 6.08 -18.01 10.65
C THR A 169 4.70 -17.95 10.02
N ILE A 170 4.55 -17.16 8.94
CA ILE A 170 3.30 -17.09 8.18
C ILE A 170 3.10 -18.40 7.41
N VAL A 171 1.99 -19.09 7.69
CA VAL A 171 1.58 -20.30 6.98
C VAL A 171 0.65 -19.97 5.82
N LYS A 172 -0.24 -18.99 5.99
CA LYS A 172 -1.28 -18.68 5.01
C LYS A 172 -1.81 -17.25 5.10
N VAL A 173 -2.10 -16.64 3.95
CA VAL A 173 -2.88 -15.39 3.86
C VAL A 173 -4.38 -15.69 3.93
N THR A 174 -5.12 -14.86 4.66
CA THR A 174 -6.56 -14.99 4.84
C THR A 174 -7.26 -13.63 4.76
N SER A 175 -8.59 -13.65 4.76
CA SER A 175 -9.40 -12.42 4.78
C SER A 175 -9.80 -12.09 6.23
N PRO A 176 -9.64 -10.83 6.69
CA PRO A 176 -10.08 -10.36 8.00
C PRO A 176 -11.57 -10.63 8.26
N ASP A 177 -12.41 -10.52 7.22
CA ASP A 177 -13.87 -10.69 7.29
C ASP A 177 -14.26 -12.10 7.76
N ARG A 178 -13.47 -13.14 7.42
CA ARG A 178 -13.73 -14.53 7.86
C ARG A 178 -13.67 -14.69 9.38
N TYR A 179 -12.96 -13.80 10.04
CA TYR A 179 -12.78 -13.79 11.50
C TYR A 179 -13.52 -12.62 12.16
N GLY A 180 -14.27 -11.83 11.38
CA GLY A 180 -14.95 -10.62 11.81
C GLY A 180 -14.01 -9.57 12.40
N LEU A 181 -12.79 -9.48 11.86
CA LEU A 181 -11.77 -8.50 12.25
C LEU A 181 -11.95 -7.23 11.43
N VAL A 182 -11.94 -6.07 12.09
CA VAL A 182 -11.95 -4.77 11.44
C VAL A 182 -10.51 -4.25 11.40
N VAL A 183 -9.93 -4.18 10.19
CA VAL A 183 -8.50 -3.88 10.00
C VAL A 183 -8.08 -2.54 10.62
N SER A 184 -8.94 -1.51 10.58
CA SER A 184 -8.64 -0.19 11.14
C SER A 184 -8.35 -0.21 12.64
N ASP A 185 -8.89 -1.15 13.38
CA ASP A 185 -8.72 -1.24 14.84
C ASP A 185 -7.26 -1.56 15.23
N PHE A 186 -6.45 -2.00 14.28
CA PHE A 186 -5.04 -2.39 14.49
C PHE A 186 -4.05 -1.26 14.15
N PHE A 187 -4.51 -0.09 13.71
CA PHE A 187 -3.67 1.03 13.26
C PHE A 187 -3.88 2.35 14.03
N VAL A 188 -4.62 2.30 15.14
CA VAL A 188 -4.90 3.45 16.02
C VAL A 188 -3.84 3.59 17.11
#